data_AF-A0A120GBN5-F1
#
_entry.id   AF-A0A120GBN5-F1
#
_cell.length_a   1.000
_cell.length_b   1.000
_cell.length_c   1.000
_cell.angle_alpha   90.00
_cell.angle_beta   90.00
_cell.angle_gamma   90.00
#
_symmetry.space_group_name_H-M   'P 1'
#
loop_
_entity.id
_entity.type
_entity.pdbx_description
1 polymer ?
#
loop_
_entity_poly.entity_id
_entity_poly.type
_entity_poly.pdbx_seq_one_letter_code
_entity_poly.pdbx_strand_id
1 'polypeptide(L)'
;MPHAHVTNERRIASDAESYPEQLTEYETTPKAEHLLSPEFVEAWQEQFGAGFDETRALVDAIEDIGIKAESAVQQLKKSELLAIGDGAWPITSSSVASLLDALIHLPRSTWRETPDGFEDRDRHPWRFRRQLSLLRRPLIQLDEDSDPTLIFAPGQMRDSFKYMLGNLLRGEFPQTQLSPKMKRWAGKAADKKGHDFTLKVAERLRELGWCTETEVTIPKILGERQDRNYGDVDVLAWDSNSRRVLIVECKDVHFRKTYGEVAEQLADFRGVIRENGKPDYLRKHLDRVEILRGNIDAVARFTKVADLTDVESHLVFADPVPLEFALAQMSEQVRISHFDRLGTALVWEAP
;
A
#
# COMPACT_ATOMS: atom_id res chain seq x y z
N MET A 1 6.21 -0.15 -24.85
CA MET A 1 6.02 0.31 -23.46
C MET A 1 7.23 -0.11 -22.65
N PRO A 2 8.29 0.72 -22.57
CA PRO A 2 9.55 0.40 -21.88
C PRO A 2 9.34 -0.05 -20.42
N HIS A 3 8.38 0.56 -19.73
CA HIS A 3 8.04 0.25 -18.34
C HIS A 3 7.52 -1.17 -18.14
N ALA A 4 6.69 -1.68 -19.06
CA ALA A 4 6.12 -3.02 -18.95
C ALA A 4 7.18 -4.12 -19.04
N HIS A 5 8.25 -3.90 -19.82
CA HIS A 5 9.34 -4.87 -19.97
C HIS A 5 10.19 -4.97 -18.70
N VAL A 6 10.62 -3.83 -18.16
CA VAL A 6 11.40 -3.74 -16.92
C VAL A 6 10.63 -4.31 -15.72
N THR A 7 9.31 -4.08 -15.66
CA THR A 7 8.44 -4.69 -14.64
C THR A 7 8.40 -6.21 -14.76
N ASN A 8 8.29 -6.73 -15.97
CA ASN A 8 8.19 -8.17 -16.18
C ASN A 8 9.51 -8.86 -15.83
N GLU A 9 10.65 -8.25 -16.17
CA GLU A 9 11.99 -8.73 -15.79
C GLU A 9 12.16 -8.75 -14.27
N ARG A 10 11.75 -7.69 -13.55
CA ARG A 10 11.78 -7.68 -12.08
C ARG A 10 10.90 -8.75 -11.46
N ARG A 11 9.71 -8.98 -12.01
CA ARG A 11 8.81 -10.03 -11.54
C ARG A 11 9.40 -11.41 -11.76
N ILE A 12 9.94 -11.68 -12.96
CA ILE A 12 10.58 -12.94 -13.27
C ILE A 12 11.79 -13.17 -12.36
N ALA A 13 12.61 -12.14 -12.11
CA ALA A 13 13.74 -12.25 -11.19
C ALA A 13 13.30 -12.55 -9.75
N SER A 14 12.31 -11.81 -9.23
CA SER A 14 11.76 -12.04 -7.89
C SER A 14 11.06 -13.39 -7.74
N ASP A 15 10.32 -13.83 -8.77
CA ASP A 15 9.64 -15.12 -8.80
C ASP A 15 10.67 -16.26 -8.91
N ALA A 16 11.77 -16.06 -9.66
CA ALA A 16 12.86 -17.03 -9.78
C ALA A 16 13.68 -17.16 -8.48
N GLU A 17 13.95 -16.05 -7.79
CA GLU A 17 14.65 -16.04 -6.50
C GLU A 17 13.83 -16.72 -5.39
N SER A 18 12.50 -16.57 -5.42
CA SER A 18 11.58 -17.20 -4.44
C SER A 18 11.09 -18.58 -4.85
N TYR A 19 11.35 -19.04 -6.08
CA TYR A 19 10.91 -20.35 -6.58
C TYR A 19 11.35 -21.53 -5.68
N PRO A 20 12.58 -21.56 -5.13
CA PRO A 20 12.99 -22.62 -4.21
C PRO A 20 12.14 -22.69 -2.93
N GLU A 21 11.56 -21.58 -2.48
CA GLU A 21 10.68 -21.54 -1.30
C GLU A 21 9.39 -22.33 -1.56
N GLN A 22 8.91 -22.40 -2.80
CA GLN A 22 7.74 -23.18 -3.18
C GLN A 22 7.96 -24.70 -3.14
N LEU A 23 9.23 -25.14 -3.10
CA LEU A 23 9.62 -26.54 -2.95
C LEU A 23 9.80 -26.94 -1.48
N THR A 24 9.64 -25.99 -0.56
CA THR A 24 9.82 -26.23 0.88
C THR A 24 8.51 -26.74 1.46
N GLU A 25 8.51 -27.96 1.98
CA GLU A 25 7.40 -28.46 2.80
C GLU A 25 7.40 -27.72 4.13
N TYR A 26 6.36 -26.92 4.38
CA TYR A 26 6.19 -26.21 5.64
C TYR A 26 5.50 -27.13 6.65
N GLU A 27 6.01 -27.16 7.89
CA GLU A 27 5.30 -27.81 8.99
C GLU A 27 3.94 -27.13 9.20
N THR A 28 2.88 -27.93 9.22
CA THR A 28 1.52 -27.44 9.51
C THR A 28 1.44 -26.99 10.95
N THR A 29 1.22 -25.69 11.19
CA THR A 29 0.97 -25.15 12.53
C THR A 29 -0.53 -24.90 12.76
N PRO A 30 -1.08 -25.34 13.91
CA PRO A 30 -2.49 -25.10 14.25
C PRO A 30 -2.77 -23.63 14.61
N LYS A 31 -1.73 -22.85 14.95
CA LYS A 31 -1.84 -21.43 15.30
C LYS A 31 -0.73 -20.63 14.65
N ALA A 32 -1.05 -19.45 14.15
CA ALA A 32 -0.11 -18.54 13.50
C ALA A 32 -0.28 -17.09 13.93
N GLU A 33 -1.30 -16.79 14.74
CA GLU A 33 -1.53 -15.45 15.29
C GLU A 33 -0.29 -14.88 16.00
N HIS A 34 0.49 -15.72 16.67
CA HIS A 34 1.73 -15.35 17.36
C HIS A 34 2.84 -14.83 16.43
N LEU A 35 2.74 -15.05 15.12
CA LEU A 35 3.66 -14.52 14.12
C LEU A 35 3.31 -13.08 13.70
N LEU A 36 2.15 -12.59 14.11
CA LEU A 36 1.61 -11.29 13.75
C LEU A 36 1.72 -10.32 14.92
N SER A 37 1.73 -9.01 14.63
CA SER A 37 1.72 -8.02 15.71
C SER A 37 0.37 -8.06 16.44
N PRO A 38 0.35 -7.91 17.78
CA PRO A 38 -0.90 -7.89 18.55
C PRO A 38 -1.90 -6.84 18.04
N GLU A 39 -1.42 -5.68 17.59
CA GLU A 39 -2.30 -4.63 17.09
C GLU A 39 -2.94 -5.00 15.75
N PHE A 40 -2.24 -5.75 14.89
CA PHE A 40 -2.81 -6.28 13.66
C PHE A 40 -3.85 -7.34 13.95
N VAL A 41 -3.58 -8.24 14.90
CA VAL A 41 -4.52 -9.28 15.33
C VAL A 41 -5.81 -8.67 15.86
N GLU A 42 -5.71 -7.67 16.74
CA GLU A 42 -6.89 -6.93 17.21
C GLU A 42 -7.65 -6.23 16.08
N ALA A 43 -6.93 -5.66 15.12
CA ALA A 43 -7.53 -5.02 13.97
C ALA A 43 -8.25 -6.03 13.07
N TRP A 44 -7.69 -7.23 12.90
CA TRP A 44 -8.29 -8.34 12.15
C TRP A 44 -9.61 -8.78 12.79
N GLN A 45 -9.60 -9.00 14.11
CA GLN A 45 -10.80 -9.37 14.87
C GLN A 45 -11.92 -8.33 14.67
N GLU A 46 -11.61 -7.03 14.77
CA GLU A 46 -12.59 -5.97 14.56
C GLU A 46 -13.08 -5.91 13.11
N GLN A 47 -12.19 -6.18 12.14
CA GLN A 47 -12.51 -6.11 10.72
C GLN A 47 -13.44 -7.24 10.24
N PHE A 48 -13.27 -8.44 10.77
CA PHE A 48 -13.97 -9.65 10.31
C PHE A 48 -14.96 -10.24 11.33
N GLY A 49 -14.95 -9.75 12.57
CA GLY A 49 -15.74 -10.32 13.67
C GLY A 49 -15.22 -11.68 14.18
N ALA A 50 -14.07 -12.15 13.70
CA ALA A 50 -13.50 -13.46 14.00
C ALA A 50 -11.96 -13.39 14.11
N GLY A 51 -11.40 -14.33 14.87
CA GLY A 51 -9.96 -14.40 15.11
C GLY A 51 -9.17 -14.73 13.85
N PHE A 52 -7.87 -14.40 13.85
CA PHE A 52 -7.01 -14.73 12.71
C PHE A 52 -6.89 -16.26 12.52
N ASP A 53 -6.61 -16.98 13.60
CA ASP A 53 -6.51 -18.45 13.57
C ASP A 53 -7.88 -19.11 13.28
N GLU A 54 -8.99 -18.53 13.74
CA GLU A 54 -10.33 -18.97 13.36
C GLU A 54 -10.58 -18.77 11.86
N THR A 55 -10.16 -17.64 11.30
CA THR A 55 -10.28 -17.39 9.85
C THR A 55 -9.50 -18.41 9.04
N ARG A 56 -8.29 -18.78 9.50
CA ARG A 56 -7.51 -19.87 8.90
C ARG A 56 -8.26 -21.20 8.99
N ALA A 57 -8.79 -21.54 10.15
CA ALA A 57 -9.57 -22.76 10.36
C ALA A 57 -10.78 -22.85 9.42
N LEU A 58 -11.47 -21.74 9.13
CA LEU A 58 -12.54 -21.72 8.13
C LEU A 58 -12.02 -22.02 6.72
N VAL A 59 -10.89 -21.42 6.31
CA VAL A 59 -10.29 -21.69 5.00
C VAL A 59 -9.90 -23.16 4.89
N ASP A 60 -9.26 -23.71 5.91
CA ASP A 60 -8.84 -25.12 5.96
C ASP A 60 -10.05 -26.06 5.93
N ALA A 61 -11.14 -25.73 6.64
CA ALA A 61 -12.39 -26.48 6.61
C ALA A 61 -13.03 -26.50 5.22
N ILE A 62 -13.05 -25.36 4.53
CA ILE A 62 -13.58 -25.24 3.16
C ILE A 62 -12.73 -26.04 2.15
N GLU A 63 -11.41 -26.06 2.32
CA GLU A 63 -10.50 -26.89 1.52
C GLU A 63 -10.73 -28.38 1.78
N ASP A 64 -10.85 -28.79 3.04
CA ASP A 64 -11.12 -30.18 3.42
C ASP A 64 -12.44 -30.71 2.85
N ILE A 65 -13.50 -29.87 2.78
CA ILE A 65 -14.74 -30.20 2.07
C ILE A 65 -14.45 -30.56 0.61
N GLY A 66 -13.66 -29.74 -0.09
CA GLY A 66 -13.29 -29.97 -1.49
C GLY A 66 -12.46 -31.24 -1.70
N ILE A 67 -11.50 -31.47 -0.81
CA ILE A 67 -10.64 -32.66 -0.82
C ILE A 67 -11.49 -33.92 -0.63
N LYS A 68 -12.36 -33.96 0.38
CA LYS A 68 -13.24 -35.10 0.67
C LYS A 68 -14.25 -35.37 -0.45
N ALA A 69 -14.73 -34.31 -1.11
CA ALA A 69 -15.65 -34.42 -2.23
C ALA A 69 -14.95 -34.73 -3.57
N GLU A 70 -13.60 -34.74 -3.60
CA GLU A 70 -12.78 -34.90 -4.81
C GLU A 70 -13.22 -33.97 -5.96
N SER A 71 -13.66 -32.76 -5.64
CA SER A 71 -14.16 -31.79 -6.62
C SER A 71 -13.61 -30.39 -6.38
N ALA A 72 -13.17 -29.75 -7.47
CA ALA A 72 -12.60 -28.41 -7.46
C ALA A 72 -13.62 -27.29 -7.21
N VAL A 73 -14.91 -27.57 -7.40
CA VAL A 73 -16.01 -26.61 -7.18
C VAL A 73 -17.10 -27.30 -6.36
N GLN A 74 -17.59 -26.59 -5.35
CA GLN A 74 -18.61 -27.05 -4.43
C GLN A 74 -19.84 -26.18 -4.54
N GLN A 75 -21.01 -26.78 -4.31
CA GLN A 75 -22.29 -26.10 -4.15
C GLN A 75 -22.96 -26.64 -2.90
N LEU A 76 -23.06 -25.81 -1.87
CA LEU A 76 -23.62 -26.17 -0.57
C LEU A 76 -24.59 -25.10 -0.10
N LYS A 77 -25.51 -25.47 0.80
CA LYS A 77 -26.38 -24.52 1.50
C LYS A 77 -25.58 -23.69 2.50
N LYS A 78 -26.02 -22.45 2.76
CA LYS A 78 -25.39 -21.58 3.77
C LYS A 78 -25.39 -22.26 5.15
N SER A 79 -26.46 -22.97 5.50
CA SER A 79 -26.57 -23.74 6.74
C SER A 79 -25.50 -24.83 6.87
N GLU A 80 -25.12 -25.49 5.77
CA GLU A 80 -24.07 -26.52 5.77
C GLU A 80 -22.69 -25.91 6.07
N LEU A 81 -22.40 -24.70 5.56
CA LEU A 81 -21.17 -23.99 5.92
C LEU A 81 -21.21 -23.46 7.35
N LEU A 82 -22.37 -23.01 7.84
CA LEU A 82 -22.53 -22.57 9.23
C LEU A 82 -22.23 -23.71 10.23
N ALA A 83 -22.60 -24.95 9.88
CA ALA A 83 -22.35 -26.13 10.69
C ALA A 83 -20.85 -26.43 10.93
N ILE A 84 -19.93 -25.78 10.21
CA ILE A 84 -18.48 -25.86 10.48
C ILE A 84 -18.17 -25.45 11.92
N GLY A 85 -18.88 -24.45 12.46
CA GLY A 85 -18.66 -23.93 13.80
C GLY A 85 -19.10 -24.86 14.94
N ASP A 86 -19.90 -25.88 14.61
CA ASP A 86 -20.34 -26.92 15.55
C ASP A 86 -19.48 -28.20 15.41
N GLY A 87 -18.52 -28.19 14.49
CA GLY A 87 -17.67 -29.32 14.14
C GLY A 87 -16.38 -29.43 14.94
N ALA A 88 -15.42 -30.18 14.37
CA ALA A 88 -14.11 -30.43 15.00
C ALA A 88 -13.07 -29.31 14.74
N TRP A 89 -13.43 -28.29 13.96
CA TRP A 89 -12.52 -27.19 13.63
C TRP A 89 -12.41 -26.20 14.79
N PRO A 90 -11.24 -25.60 15.04
CA PRO A 90 -11.05 -24.63 16.12
C PRO A 90 -11.61 -23.25 15.74
N ILE A 91 -12.92 -23.18 15.51
CA ILE A 91 -13.67 -21.98 15.15
C ILE A 91 -15.06 -22.02 15.78
N THR A 92 -15.52 -20.90 16.33
CA THR A 92 -16.87 -20.81 16.91
C THR A 92 -17.95 -20.57 15.86
N SER A 93 -19.20 -20.99 16.12
CA SER A 93 -20.34 -20.75 15.23
C SER A 93 -20.60 -19.26 14.98
N SER A 94 -20.35 -18.39 15.97
CA SER A 94 -20.40 -16.93 15.80
C SER A 94 -19.33 -16.40 14.85
N SER A 95 -18.12 -16.95 14.91
CA SER A 95 -17.02 -16.57 14.03
C SER A 95 -17.26 -17.05 12.60
N VAL A 96 -17.79 -18.28 12.41
CA VAL A 96 -18.21 -18.76 11.09
C VAL A 96 -19.26 -17.83 10.49
N ALA A 97 -20.30 -17.47 11.24
CA ALA A 97 -21.35 -16.57 10.76
C ALA A 97 -20.77 -15.22 10.31
N SER A 98 -19.91 -14.60 11.13
CA SER A 98 -19.30 -13.30 10.84
C SER A 98 -18.40 -13.36 9.60
N LEU A 99 -17.62 -14.43 9.45
CA LEU A 99 -16.78 -14.65 8.28
C LEU A 99 -17.59 -14.90 7.02
N LEU A 100 -18.65 -15.70 7.08
CA LEU A 100 -19.52 -15.93 5.92
C LEU A 100 -20.15 -14.61 5.45
N ASP A 101 -20.64 -13.76 6.36
CA ASP A 101 -21.21 -12.46 5.98
C ASP A 101 -20.17 -11.53 5.32
N ALA A 102 -18.90 -11.61 5.75
CA ALA A 102 -17.80 -10.88 5.13
C ALA A 102 -17.39 -11.44 3.75
N LEU A 103 -17.48 -12.76 3.56
CA LEU A 103 -16.93 -13.48 2.40
C LEU A 103 -17.97 -13.83 1.32
N ILE A 104 -19.26 -13.71 1.61
CA ILE A 104 -20.31 -13.97 0.63
C ILE A 104 -20.43 -12.80 -0.35
N HIS A 105 -20.45 -13.14 -1.63
CA HIS A 105 -20.82 -12.25 -2.72
C HIS A 105 -22.31 -12.42 -3.00
N LEU A 106 -23.08 -11.41 -2.60
CA LEU A 106 -24.54 -11.41 -2.77
C LEU A 106 -24.95 -11.26 -4.24
N PRO A 107 -26.11 -11.83 -4.64
CA PRO A 107 -26.71 -11.56 -5.93
C PRO A 107 -27.10 -10.08 -6.03
N ARG A 108 -27.14 -9.57 -7.27
CA ARG A 108 -27.56 -8.20 -7.56
C ARG A 108 -28.45 -8.21 -8.79
N SER A 109 -29.57 -7.50 -8.72
CA SER A 109 -30.51 -7.32 -9.83
C SER A 109 -29.87 -6.63 -11.04
N THR A 110 -28.87 -5.77 -10.80
CA THR A 110 -28.11 -5.08 -11.85
C THR A 110 -26.66 -4.88 -11.45
N TRP A 111 -25.76 -4.95 -12.43
CA TRP A 111 -24.33 -4.68 -12.24
C TRP A 111 -24.00 -3.18 -12.24
N ARG A 112 -24.94 -2.33 -12.68
CA ARG A 112 -24.76 -0.87 -12.82
C ARG A 112 -24.94 -0.13 -11.50
N GLU A 113 -25.67 -0.69 -10.56
CA GLU A 113 -25.93 -0.08 -9.26
C GLU A 113 -24.89 -0.55 -8.24
N THR A 114 -24.46 0.40 -7.44
CA THR A 114 -23.57 0.16 -6.31
C THR A 114 -24.44 -0.20 -5.12
N PRO A 115 -24.28 -1.39 -4.51
CA PRO A 115 -25.06 -1.76 -3.33
C PRO A 115 -24.69 -0.89 -2.12
N ASP A 116 -25.59 -0.83 -1.14
CA ASP A 116 -25.34 -0.11 0.10
C ASP A 116 -24.08 -0.61 0.82
N GLY A 117 -23.29 0.32 1.34
CA GLY A 117 -22.01 0.03 1.99
C GLY A 117 -20.82 -0.13 1.02
N PHE A 118 -21.02 0.01 -0.29
CA PHE A 118 -19.96 -0.03 -1.31
C PHE A 118 -19.79 1.30 -2.03
N GLU A 119 -18.63 1.49 -2.65
CA GLU A 119 -18.35 2.66 -3.49
C GLU A 119 -18.55 2.34 -4.97
N ASP A 120 -18.78 3.36 -5.81
CA ASP A 120 -18.84 3.19 -7.27
C ASP A 120 -17.59 2.51 -7.84
N ARG A 121 -16.42 2.69 -7.19
CA ARG A 121 -15.20 1.98 -7.60
C ARG A 121 -15.33 0.47 -7.53
N ASP A 122 -16.17 -0.04 -6.62
CA ASP A 122 -16.21 -1.45 -6.28
C ASP A 122 -16.87 -2.30 -7.38
N ARG A 123 -17.75 -1.69 -8.19
CA ARG A 123 -18.39 -2.35 -9.34
C ARG A 123 -17.54 -2.41 -10.61
N HIS A 124 -16.46 -1.63 -10.69
CA HIS A 124 -15.61 -1.58 -11.89
C HIS A 124 -14.65 -2.79 -11.92
N PRO A 125 -14.83 -3.78 -12.83
CA PRO A 125 -14.06 -5.02 -12.79
C PRO A 125 -12.56 -4.84 -13.02
N TRP A 126 -12.16 -3.76 -13.69
CA TRP A 126 -10.76 -3.40 -13.96
C TRP A 126 -10.05 -2.67 -12.79
N ARG A 127 -10.75 -2.40 -11.68
CA ARG A 127 -10.15 -1.82 -10.47
C ARG A 127 -9.63 -2.93 -9.56
N PHE A 128 -8.41 -2.79 -9.06
CA PHE A 128 -7.88 -3.66 -8.01
C PHE A 128 -8.41 -3.22 -6.64
N ARG A 129 -8.32 -4.12 -5.65
CA ARG A 129 -8.67 -3.84 -4.24
C ARG A 129 -10.10 -3.33 -4.04
N ARG A 130 -11.00 -3.71 -4.96
CA ARG A 130 -12.44 -3.52 -4.84
C ARG A 130 -13.07 -4.56 -3.94
N GLN A 131 -14.04 -4.14 -3.13
CA GLN A 131 -14.74 -4.99 -2.17
C GLN A 131 -15.63 -6.05 -2.82
N LEU A 132 -16.19 -5.76 -4.00
CA LEU A 132 -17.06 -6.68 -4.76
C LEU A 132 -16.28 -7.63 -5.69
N SER A 133 -15.02 -7.94 -5.38
CA SER A 133 -14.22 -8.91 -6.14
C SER A 133 -14.32 -10.30 -5.54
N LEU A 134 -14.13 -11.34 -6.36
CA LEU A 134 -14.04 -12.73 -5.87
C LEU A 134 -12.84 -12.95 -4.95
N LEU A 135 -11.80 -12.11 -5.06
CA LEU A 135 -10.66 -12.07 -4.13
C LEU A 135 -11.01 -11.54 -2.74
N ARG A 136 -12.14 -10.84 -2.61
CA ARG A 136 -12.66 -10.31 -1.33
C ARG A 136 -13.87 -11.10 -0.83
N ARG A 137 -14.67 -11.62 -1.76
CA ARG A 137 -15.91 -12.34 -1.51
C ARG A 137 -15.97 -13.61 -2.37
N PRO A 138 -15.22 -14.67 -2.00
CA PRO A 138 -15.07 -15.87 -2.83
C PRO A 138 -16.30 -16.81 -2.81
N LEU A 139 -17.23 -16.64 -1.89
CA LEU A 139 -18.42 -17.47 -1.77
C LEU A 139 -19.59 -16.82 -2.53
N ILE A 140 -19.98 -17.35 -3.68
CA ILE A 140 -21.00 -16.71 -4.51
C ILE A 140 -22.38 -17.26 -4.14
N GLN A 141 -23.30 -16.39 -3.74
CA GLN A 141 -24.68 -16.77 -3.47
C GLN A 141 -25.49 -16.81 -4.78
N LEU A 142 -26.20 -17.91 -5.03
CA LEU A 142 -26.92 -18.16 -6.28
C LEU A 142 -28.40 -17.74 -6.24
N ASP A 143 -29.01 -17.76 -5.07
CA ASP A 143 -30.44 -17.52 -4.87
C ASP A 143 -30.70 -16.66 -3.62
N GLU A 144 -31.93 -16.17 -3.45
CA GLU A 144 -32.34 -15.30 -2.33
C GLU A 144 -33.17 -16.05 -1.26
N ASP A 145 -33.09 -17.39 -1.21
CA ASP A 145 -33.80 -18.19 -0.22
C ASP A 145 -33.27 -17.93 1.21
N SER A 146 -34.06 -18.31 2.22
CA SER A 146 -33.66 -18.18 3.63
C SER A 146 -32.44 -19.03 3.99
N ASP A 147 -32.23 -20.13 3.26
CA ASP A 147 -31.02 -20.94 3.29
C ASP A 147 -30.47 -21.06 1.86
N PRO A 148 -29.69 -20.07 1.40
CA PRO A 148 -29.36 -19.96 0.00
C PRO A 148 -28.24 -20.91 -0.40
N THR A 149 -28.19 -21.22 -1.69
CA THR A 149 -27.13 -22.04 -2.28
C THR A 149 -25.89 -21.18 -2.55
N LEU A 150 -24.74 -21.63 -2.06
CA LEU A 150 -23.45 -20.99 -2.25
C LEU A 150 -22.58 -21.84 -3.18
N ILE A 151 -22.04 -21.24 -4.23
CA ILE A 151 -21.01 -21.84 -5.09
C ILE A 151 -19.64 -21.25 -4.76
N PHE A 152 -18.65 -22.13 -4.61
CA PHE A 152 -17.27 -21.71 -4.33
C PHE A 152 -16.26 -22.73 -4.83
N ALA A 153 -15.04 -22.24 -5.09
CA ALA A 153 -13.88 -23.08 -5.35
C ALA A 153 -12.96 -23.02 -4.12
N PRO A 154 -12.61 -24.15 -3.47
CA PRO A 154 -11.77 -24.11 -2.28
C PRO A 154 -10.38 -23.48 -2.52
N GLY A 155 -9.77 -23.71 -3.68
CA GLY A 155 -8.53 -23.03 -4.06
C GLY A 155 -8.68 -21.50 -4.14
N GLN A 156 -9.82 -21.01 -4.65
CA GLN A 156 -10.13 -19.57 -4.66
C GLN A 156 -10.28 -19.01 -3.24
N MET A 157 -10.79 -19.79 -2.29
CA MET A 157 -10.89 -19.37 -0.88
C MET A 157 -9.51 -19.06 -0.29
N ARG A 158 -8.52 -19.93 -0.56
CA ARG A 158 -7.13 -19.72 -0.13
C ARG A 158 -6.48 -18.51 -0.78
N ASP A 159 -6.68 -18.35 -2.08
CA ASP A 159 -6.14 -17.21 -2.82
C ASP A 159 -6.73 -15.90 -2.31
N SER A 160 -8.04 -15.87 -2.04
CA SER A 160 -8.71 -14.73 -1.42
C SER A 160 -8.15 -14.44 -0.02
N PHE A 161 -7.93 -15.46 0.81
CA PHE A 161 -7.30 -15.29 2.12
C PHE A 161 -5.89 -14.69 2.02
N LYS A 162 -5.01 -15.27 1.18
CA LYS A 162 -3.64 -14.75 0.94
C LYS A 162 -3.67 -13.31 0.43
N TYR A 163 -4.56 -13.02 -0.51
CA TYR A 163 -4.75 -11.69 -1.06
C TYR A 163 -5.15 -10.69 0.01
N MET A 164 -6.18 -10.99 0.81
CA MET A 164 -6.64 -10.12 1.89
C MET A 164 -5.59 -9.91 2.95
N LEU A 165 -4.96 -11.00 3.43
CA LEU A 165 -3.90 -10.94 4.43
C LEU A 165 -2.75 -10.05 3.99
N GLY A 166 -2.20 -10.28 2.79
CA GLY A 166 -1.08 -9.50 2.28
C GLY A 166 -1.41 -8.01 2.14
N ASN A 167 -2.58 -7.67 1.57
CA ASN A 167 -2.98 -6.27 1.40
C ASN A 167 -3.31 -5.58 2.74
N LEU A 168 -3.90 -6.30 3.72
CA LEU A 168 -4.18 -5.74 5.05
C LEU A 168 -2.91 -5.52 5.86
N LEU A 169 -1.98 -6.49 5.84
CA LEU A 169 -0.68 -6.35 6.50
C LEU A 169 0.09 -5.13 5.99
N ARG A 170 0.08 -4.91 4.68
CA ARG A 170 0.74 -3.76 4.04
C ARG A 170 -0.07 -2.46 4.07
N GLY A 171 -1.29 -2.47 4.63
CA GLY A 171 -2.15 -1.28 4.69
C GLY A 171 -2.61 -0.76 3.31
N GLU A 172 -2.76 -1.64 2.33
CA GLU A 172 -2.97 -1.27 0.93
C GLU A 172 -4.43 -1.02 0.55
N PHE A 173 -5.39 -1.53 1.31
CA PHE A 173 -6.80 -1.30 1.03
C PHE A 173 -7.19 0.17 1.26
N PRO A 174 -8.10 0.73 0.44
CA PRO A 174 -8.66 2.06 0.70
C PRO A 174 -9.19 2.17 2.12
N GLN A 175 -8.86 3.28 2.80
CA GLN A 175 -9.23 3.51 4.20
C GLN A 175 -10.75 3.40 4.42
N THR A 176 -11.57 3.75 3.43
CA THR A 176 -13.04 3.66 3.50
C THR A 176 -13.55 2.23 3.69
N GLN A 177 -12.76 1.22 3.32
CA GLN A 177 -13.09 -0.21 3.44
C GLN A 177 -12.67 -0.81 4.80
N LEU A 178 -11.98 -0.04 5.64
CA LEU A 178 -11.31 -0.54 6.85
C LEU A 178 -12.05 -0.15 8.13
N SER A 179 -12.05 -1.07 9.09
CA SER A 179 -12.48 -0.81 10.47
C SER A 179 -11.56 0.20 11.16
N PRO A 180 -12.00 0.93 12.21
CA PRO A 180 -11.18 1.91 12.92
C PRO A 180 -9.79 1.41 13.35
N LYS A 181 -9.69 0.20 13.92
CA LYS A 181 -8.40 -0.40 14.30
C LYS A 181 -7.57 -0.74 13.07
N MET A 182 -8.19 -1.24 12.00
CA MET A 182 -7.48 -1.56 10.76
C MET A 182 -6.99 -0.31 10.01
N LYS A 183 -7.72 0.81 10.09
CA LYS A 183 -7.25 2.13 9.62
C LYS A 183 -5.98 2.57 10.36
N ARG A 184 -5.98 2.43 11.70
CA ARG A 184 -4.81 2.75 12.52
C ARG A 184 -3.62 1.86 12.18
N TRP A 185 -3.84 0.55 12.01
CA TRP A 185 -2.80 -0.38 11.56
C TRP A 185 -2.25 0.03 10.18
N ALA A 186 -3.13 0.28 9.21
CA ALA A 186 -2.74 0.67 7.86
C ALA A 186 -1.91 1.96 7.86
N GLY A 187 -2.26 2.94 8.71
CA GLY A 187 -1.44 4.14 8.93
C GLY A 187 -0.05 3.80 9.44
N LYS A 188 0.06 3.02 10.53
CA LYS A 188 1.35 2.57 11.09
C LYS A 188 2.21 1.81 10.07
N ALA A 189 1.59 0.94 9.27
CA ALA A 189 2.27 0.18 8.22
C ALA A 189 2.79 1.10 7.11
N ALA A 190 1.99 2.09 6.69
CA ALA A 190 2.39 3.09 5.69
C ALA A 190 3.52 3.99 6.22
N ASP A 191 3.44 4.45 7.46
CA ASP A 191 4.46 5.28 8.10
C ASP A 191 5.79 4.52 8.21
N LYS A 192 5.75 3.26 8.67
CA LYS A 192 6.94 2.39 8.72
C LYS A 192 7.55 2.20 7.33
N LYS A 193 6.74 1.90 6.32
CA LYS A 193 7.20 1.73 4.94
C LYS A 193 7.86 3.00 4.39
N GLY A 194 7.23 4.15 4.65
CA GLY A 194 7.78 5.46 4.30
C GLY A 194 9.14 5.71 4.95
N HIS A 195 9.23 5.51 6.27
CA HIS A 195 10.47 5.65 7.03
C HIS A 195 11.59 4.73 6.53
N ASP A 196 11.30 3.45 6.35
CA ASP A 196 12.27 2.46 5.84
C ASP A 196 12.78 2.86 4.44
N PHE A 197 11.92 3.43 3.59
CA PHE A 197 12.33 3.93 2.27
C PHE A 197 13.16 5.21 2.35
N THR A 198 12.80 6.16 3.21
CA THR A 198 13.57 7.36 3.51
C THR A 198 15.00 7.02 3.95
N LEU A 199 15.16 6.03 4.83
CA LEU A 199 16.48 5.55 5.27
C LEU A 199 17.30 4.97 4.12
N LYS A 200 16.69 4.17 3.24
CA LYS A 200 17.35 3.62 2.04
C LYS A 200 17.83 4.72 1.09
N VAL A 201 16.99 5.73 0.83
CA VAL A 201 17.36 6.89 -0.01
C VAL A 201 18.54 7.64 0.59
N ALA A 202 18.50 7.91 1.89
CA ALA A 202 19.58 8.59 2.59
C ALA A 202 20.89 7.78 2.56
N GLU A 203 20.83 6.47 2.78
CA GLU A 203 21.99 5.58 2.66
C GLU A 203 22.59 5.61 1.26
N ARG A 204 21.74 5.50 0.23
CA ARG A 204 22.18 5.56 -1.16
C ARG A 204 22.85 6.90 -1.50
N LEU A 205 22.33 8.01 -0.99
CA LEU A 205 22.95 9.32 -1.17
C LEU A 205 24.31 9.43 -0.46
N ARG A 206 24.46 8.84 0.73
CA ARG A 206 25.77 8.75 1.42
C ARG A 206 26.80 7.95 0.63
N GLU A 207 26.40 6.82 0.05
CA GLU A 207 27.26 6.03 -0.85
C GLU A 207 27.73 6.83 -2.07
N LEU A 208 26.90 7.77 -2.53
CA LEU A 208 27.22 8.68 -3.64
C LEU A 208 28.02 9.92 -3.20
N GLY A 209 28.42 10.00 -1.94
CA GLY A 209 29.28 11.06 -1.40
C GLY A 209 28.56 12.26 -0.77
N TRP A 210 27.24 12.18 -0.59
CA TRP A 210 26.46 13.25 0.05
C TRP A 210 26.45 13.09 1.57
N CYS A 211 26.46 14.21 2.29
CA CYS A 211 26.03 14.24 3.69
C CYS A 211 24.49 14.21 3.72
N THR A 212 23.90 13.48 4.67
CA THR A 212 22.44 13.34 4.75
C THR A 212 21.92 13.42 6.17
N GLU A 213 20.73 13.98 6.35
CA GLU A 213 19.94 13.89 7.56
C GLU A 213 18.47 13.61 7.19
N THR A 214 17.80 12.72 7.94
CA THR A 214 16.43 12.26 7.63
C THR A 214 15.40 12.86 8.55
N GLU A 215 14.17 13.03 8.05
CA GLU A 215 12.99 13.48 8.80
C GLU A 215 13.26 14.79 9.58
N VAL A 216 13.94 15.74 8.93
CA VAL A 216 14.38 16.99 9.54
C VAL A 216 13.27 18.02 9.46
N THR A 217 12.79 18.48 10.62
CA THR A 217 11.72 19.48 10.67
C THR A 217 12.18 20.86 10.18
N ILE A 218 11.30 21.60 9.50
CA ILE A 218 11.62 22.96 9.02
C ILE A 218 12.10 23.89 10.15
N PRO A 219 11.49 23.92 11.35
CA PRO A 219 12.00 24.73 12.47
C PRO A 219 13.42 24.36 12.90
N LYS A 220 13.82 23.08 12.78
CA LYS A 220 15.18 22.63 13.10
C LYS A 220 16.20 23.18 12.09
N ILE A 221 15.84 23.20 10.80
CA ILE A 221 16.69 23.75 9.73
C ILE A 221 16.82 25.26 9.87
N LEU A 222 15.71 25.96 10.10
CA LEU A 222 15.68 27.43 10.12
C LEU A 222 16.14 28.02 11.45
N GLY A 223 16.07 27.25 12.54
CA GLY A 223 16.41 27.70 13.89
C GLY A 223 15.32 28.55 14.56
N GLU A 224 14.14 28.64 13.95
CA GLU A 224 13.02 29.44 14.48
C GLU A 224 11.65 28.85 14.11
N ARG A 225 10.62 29.24 14.86
CA ARG A 225 9.24 28.79 14.65
C ARG A 225 8.61 29.55 13.48
N GLN A 226 7.96 28.80 12.60
CA GLN A 226 7.28 29.33 11.42
C GLN A 226 5.82 29.71 11.70
N ASP A 227 5.21 30.42 10.75
CA ASP A 227 3.80 30.86 10.79
C ASP A 227 2.80 29.70 10.84
N ARG A 228 3.19 28.55 10.27
CA ARG A 228 2.42 27.30 10.29
C ARG A 228 3.35 26.08 10.35
N ASN A 229 2.75 24.90 10.49
CA ASN A 229 3.49 23.65 10.44
C ASN A 229 3.70 23.21 8.97
N TYR A 230 4.93 23.34 8.47
CA TYR A 230 5.35 22.86 7.15
C TYR A 230 5.72 21.36 7.13
N GLY A 231 5.82 20.74 8.30
CA GLY A 231 6.29 19.36 8.47
C GLY A 231 7.81 19.25 8.39
N ASP A 232 8.26 18.13 7.87
CA ASP A 232 9.63 17.68 7.77
C ASP A 232 10.06 17.43 6.32
N VAL A 233 11.37 17.45 6.12
CA VAL A 233 12.03 17.01 4.90
C VAL A 233 12.42 15.55 5.09
N ASP A 234 11.92 14.66 4.24
CA ASP A 234 12.18 13.22 4.35
C ASP A 234 13.69 12.94 4.32
N VAL A 235 14.42 13.43 3.31
CA VAL A 235 15.89 13.45 3.30
C VAL A 235 16.42 14.82 2.91
N LEU A 236 17.18 15.45 3.81
CA LEU A 236 17.99 16.61 3.52
C LEU A 236 19.40 16.10 3.17
N ALA A 237 19.86 16.36 1.95
CA ALA A 237 21.20 15.97 1.51
C ALA A 237 22.02 17.18 1.07
N TRP A 238 23.33 17.19 1.32
CA TRP A 238 24.20 18.28 0.91
C TRP A 238 25.61 17.82 0.58
N ASP A 239 26.25 18.55 -0.32
CA ASP A 239 27.66 18.40 -0.65
C ASP A 239 28.33 19.79 -0.67
N SER A 240 29.27 20.00 0.24
CA SER A 240 30.01 21.25 0.36
C SER A 240 30.93 21.52 -0.83
N ASN A 241 31.37 20.48 -1.55
CA ASN A 241 32.28 20.64 -2.68
C ASN A 241 31.56 21.22 -3.90
N SER A 242 30.42 20.63 -4.26
CA SER A 242 29.55 21.14 -5.34
C SER A 242 28.66 22.31 -4.91
N ARG A 243 28.63 22.63 -3.61
CA ARG A 243 27.79 23.68 -3.00
C ARG A 243 26.30 23.47 -3.21
N ARG A 244 25.86 22.22 -3.12
CA ARG A 244 24.49 21.81 -3.41
C ARG A 244 23.80 21.32 -2.16
N VAL A 245 22.51 21.63 -2.07
CA VAL A 245 21.59 21.12 -1.05
C VAL A 245 20.34 20.59 -1.73
N LEU A 246 19.95 19.36 -1.40
CA LEU A 246 18.80 18.66 -1.95
C LEU A 246 17.74 18.50 -0.86
N ILE A 247 16.52 18.90 -1.19
CA ILE A 247 15.31 18.65 -0.40
C ILE A 247 14.60 17.48 -1.07
N VAL A 248 14.69 16.30 -0.48
CA VAL A 248 14.22 15.07 -1.09
C VAL A 248 12.95 14.60 -0.39
N GLU A 249 11.85 14.46 -1.15
CA GLU A 249 10.66 13.75 -0.73
C GLU A 249 10.73 12.30 -1.21
N CYS A 250 10.50 11.36 -0.30
CA CYS A 250 10.52 9.94 -0.56
C CYS A 250 9.09 9.41 -0.68
N LYS A 251 8.81 8.68 -1.76
CA LYS A 251 7.51 8.06 -2.00
C LYS A 251 7.66 6.59 -2.39
N ASP A 252 7.39 5.74 -1.41
CA ASP A 252 7.22 4.30 -1.63
C ASP A 252 5.80 3.98 -2.10
N VAL A 253 5.48 4.49 -3.27
CA VAL A 253 4.23 4.18 -3.98
C VAL A 253 4.41 2.89 -4.76
N HIS A 254 3.44 1.99 -4.61
CA HIS A 254 3.43 0.74 -5.36
C HIS A 254 3.37 0.98 -6.86
N PHE A 255 4.04 0.13 -7.62
CA PHE A 255 3.75 -0.04 -9.04
C PHE A 255 2.27 -0.44 -9.22
N ARG A 256 1.44 0.51 -9.62
CA ARG A 256 0.01 0.26 -9.82
C ARG A 256 -0.23 -0.38 -11.18
N LYS A 257 -1.07 -1.42 -11.19
CA LYS A 257 -1.18 -2.39 -12.29
C LYS A 257 -2.09 -1.89 -13.43
N THR A 258 -2.97 -0.90 -13.19
CA THR A 258 -3.84 -0.31 -14.23
C THR A 258 -3.70 1.20 -14.35
N TYR A 259 -3.99 1.74 -15.53
CA TYR A 259 -4.00 3.19 -15.80
C TYR A 259 -4.93 3.98 -14.87
N GLY A 260 -6.07 3.40 -14.48
CA GLY A 260 -7.01 4.08 -13.58
C GLY A 260 -6.48 4.26 -12.16
N GLU A 261 -5.65 3.32 -11.71
CA GLU A 261 -4.95 3.40 -10.45
C GLU A 261 -3.76 4.39 -10.49
N VAL A 262 -3.02 4.41 -11.61
CA VAL A 262 -1.99 5.42 -11.88
C VAL A 262 -2.62 6.82 -11.87
N ALA A 263 -3.76 7.01 -12.55
CA ALA A 263 -4.48 8.29 -12.59
C ALA A 263 -4.96 8.77 -11.20
N GLU A 264 -5.39 7.86 -10.33
CA GLU A 264 -5.78 8.20 -8.95
C GLU A 264 -4.58 8.73 -8.15
N GLN A 265 -3.43 8.09 -8.31
CA GLN A 265 -2.19 8.56 -7.69
C GLN A 265 -1.73 9.89 -8.28
N LEU A 266 -1.88 10.11 -9.59
CA LEU A 266 -1.57 11.39 -10.22
C LEU A 266 -2.42 12.54 -9.67
N ALA A 267 -3.70 12.28 -9.36
CA ALA A 267 -4.60 13.28 -8.81
C ALA A 267 -4.12 13.81 -7.44
N ASP A 268 -3.32 13.02 -6.72
CA ASP A 268 -2.74 13.35 -5.42
C ASP A 268 -1.40 14.13 -5.48
N PHE A 269 -0.83 14.30 -6.68
CA PHE A 269 0.49 14.92 -6.93
C PHE A 269 0.44 15.98 -8.05
N ARG A 270 -0.56 16.87 -8.03
CA ARG A 270 -0.73 17.93 -9.04
C ARG A 270 -0.06 19.26 -8.66
N GLY A 271 0.38 19.42 -7.40
CA GLY A 271 0.93 20.67 -6.91
C GLY A 271 -0.12 21.72 -6.59
N VAL A 272 -1.38 21.30 -6.37
CA VAL A 272 -2.53 22.20 -6.19
C VAL A 272 -3.13 22.13 -4.79
N ILE A 273 -3.92 23.15 -4.45
CA ILE A 273 -4.87 23.08 -3.33
C ILE A 273 -6.11 22.33 -3.83
N ARG A 274 -6.48 21.26 -3.12
CA ARG A 274 -7.67 20.46 -3.43
C ARG A 274 -8.95 21.25 -3.10
N GLU A 275 -10.09 20.82 -3.63
CA GLU A 275 -11.39 21.45 -3.38
C GLU A 275 -11.74 21.56 -1.89
N ASN A 276 -11.21 20.65 -1.06
CA ASN A 276 -11.37 20.68 0.39
C ASN A 276 -10.45 21.69 1.12
N GLY A 277 -9.75 22.56 0.37
CA GLY A 277 -8.83 23.57 0.88
C GLY A 277 -7.46 23.04 1.35
N LYS A 278 -7.21 21.73 1.24
CA LYS A 278 -5.93 21.13 1.67
C LYS A 278 -4.94 21.02 0.50
N PRO A 279 -3.64 21.30 0.71
CA PRO A 279 -2.63 21.05 -0.31
C PRO A 279 -2.49 19.54 -0.56
N ASP A 280 -2.29 19.19 -1.83
CA ASP A 280 -1.89 17.83 -2.21
C ASP A 280 -0.43 17.52 -1.82
N TYR A 281 0.05 16.29 -2.08
CA TYR A 281 1.36 15.88 -1.59
C TYR A 281 2.50 16.66 -2.24
N LEU A 282 2.40 16.94 -3.55
CA LEU A 282 3.41 17.75 -4.23
C LEU A 282 3.39 19.18 -3.71
N ARG A 283 2.21 19.78 -3.51
CA ARG A 283 2.10 21.16 -3.01
C ARG A 283 2.73 21.31 -1.64
N LYS A 284 2.55 20.33 -0.73
CA LYS A 284 3.23 20.34 0.58
C LYS A 284 4.75 20.34 0.44
N HIS A 285 5.28 19.53 -0.46
CA HIS A 285 6.71 19.51 -0.74
C HIS A 285 7.22 20.85 -1.29
N LEU A 286 6.51 21.41 -2.26
CA LEU A 286 6.87 22.71 -2.84
C LEU A 286 6.80 23.84 -1.82
N ASP A 287 5.80 23.85 -0.93
CA ASP A 287 5.72 24.81 0.17
C ASP A 287 6.93 24.72 1.12
N ARG A 288 7.45 23.50 1.38
CA ARG A 288 8.70 23.31 2.15
C ARG A 288 9.92 23.83 1.41
N VAL A 289 10.01 23.58 0.11
CA VAL A 289 11.11 24.09 -0.72
C VAL A 289 11.09 25.62 -0.77
N GLU A 290 9.92 26.23 -0.95
CA GLU A 290 9.74 27.68 -1.02
C GLU A 290 10.18 28.38 0.26
N ILE A 291 9.76 27.89 1.43
CA ILE A 291 10.18 28.48 2.71
C ILE A 291 11.69 28.31 2.96
N LEU A 292 12.29 27.20 2.54
CA LEU A 292 13.74 26.98 2.65
C LEU A 292 14.53 27.88 1.69
N ARG A 293 14.05 28.09 0.46
CA ARG A 293 14.63 29.05 -0.50
C ARG A 293 14.57 30.48 0.01
N GLY A 294 13.44 30.87 0.60
CA GLY A 294 13.28 32.19 1.22
C GLY A 294 14.22 32.45 2.40
N ASN A 295 14.84 31.40 2.96
CA ASN A 295 15.71 31.45 4.12
C ASN A 295 17.07 30.77 3.86
N ILE A 296 17.64 30.98 2.67
CA ILE A 296 18.84 30.26 2.21
C ILE A 296 20.03 30.37 3.16
N ASP A 297 20.21 31.52 3.83
CA ASP A 297 21.29 31.71 4.81
C ASP A 297 21.14 30.78 6.02
N ALA A 298 19.91 30.49 6.44
CA ALA A 298 19.66 29.56 7.53
C ALA A 298 19.99 28.13 7.11
N VAL A 299 19.61 27.75 5.88
CA VAL A 299 19.96 26.45 5.28
C VAL A 299 21.47 26.30 5.15
N ALA A 300 22.17 27.34 4.68
CA ALA A 300 23.63 27.36 4.56
C ALA A 300 24.32 27.19 5.91
N ARG A 301 23.84 27.87 6.97
CA ARG A 301 24.35 27.69 8.33
C ARG A 301 24.12 26.28 8.86
N PHE A 302 22.93 25.72 8.64
CA PHE A 302 22.58 24.38 9.09
C PHE A 302 23.45 23.30 8.42
N THR A 303 23.55 23.36 7.09
CA THR A 303 24.29 22.39 6.26
C THR A 303 25.80 22.63 6.22
N LYS A 304 26.26 23.81 6.66
CA LYS A 304 27.64 24.29 6.55
C LYS A 304 28.15 24.37 5.10
N VAL A 305 27.23 24.57 4.14
CA VAL A 305 27.57 24.81 2.75
C VAL A 305 27.79 26.31 2.55
N ALA A 306 29.02 26.71 2.23
CA ALA A 306 29.36 28.10 1.96
C ALA A 306 28.83 28.55 0.60
N ASP A 307 28.47 29.84 0.50
CA ASP A 307 27.98 30.48 -0.73
C ASP A 307 26.79 29.75 -1.38
N LEU A 308 25.89 29.17 -0.57
CA LEU A 308 24.70 28.51 -1.07
C LEU A 308 23.72 29.53 -1.66
N THR A 309 23.36 29.34 -2.93
CA THR A 309 22.45 30.28 -3.64
C THR A 309 21.04 29.73 -3.82
N ASP A 310 20.86 28.41 -3.78
CA ASP A 310 19.56 27.75 -3.98
C ASP A 310 19.55 26.35 -3.34
N VAL A 311 18.35 25.79 -3.21
CA VAL A 311 18.12 24.38 -2.87
C VAL A 311 17.41 23.66 -4.02
N GLU A 312 17.70 22.38 -4.20
CA GLU A 312 17.09 21.55 -5.22
C GLU A 312 15.89 20.77 -4.67
N SER A 313 14.78 20.80 -5.41
CA SER A 313 13.57 20.03 -5.14
C SER A 313 13.67 18.67 -5.79
N HIS A 314 13.61 17.58 -5.01
CA HIS A 314 13.68 16.20 -5.50
C HIS A 314 12.51 15.36 -4.97
N LEU A 315 11.92 14.55 -5.85
CA LEU A 315 10.89 13.57 -5.53
C LEU A 315 11.36 12.20 -6.01
N VAL A 316 11.60 11.29 -5.05
CA VAL A 316 12.19 9.98 -5.31
C VAL A 316 11.15 8.89 -5.10
N PHE A 317 10.97 8.05 -6.12
CA PHE A 317 10.06 6.91 -6.10
C PHE A 317 10.82 5.60 -5.94
N ALA A 318 10.27 4.68 -5.13
CA ALA A 318 10.82 3.34 -4.96
C ALA A 318 10.76 2.52 -6.26
N ASP A 319 9.61 2.56 -6.94
CA ASP A 319 9.35 1.81 -8.16
C ASP A 319 9.25 2.71 -9.42
N PRO A 320 9.41 2.13 -10.64
CA PRO A 320 9.14 2.82 -11.90
C PRO A 320 7.66 3.12 -12.05
N VAL A 321 7.21 4.32 -11.68
CA VAL A 321 5.80 4.69 -11.89
C VAL A 321 5.63 5.17 -13.35
N PRO A 322 4.62 4.70 -14.11
CA PRO A 322 4.37 5.15 -15.48
C PRO A 322 3.82 6.57 -15.46
N LEU A 323 4.72 7.53 -15.25
CA LEU A 323 4.39 8.92 -15.00
C LEU A 323 4.63 9.82 -16.23
N GLU A 324 5.07 9.30 -17.39
CA GLU A 324 5.67 10.11 -18.48
C GLU A 324 4.88 11.37 -18.88
N PHE A 325 3.54 11.32 -18.85
CA PHE A 325 2.69 12.47 -19.18
C PHE A 325 2.43 13.44 -18.03
N ALA A 326 2.32 12.98 -16.78
CA ALA A 326 2.17 13.87 -15.62
C ALA A 326 3.52 14.40 -15.13
N LEU A 327 4.58 13.64 -15.36
CA LEU A 327 5.99 14.01 -15.16
C LEU A 327 6.30 15.33 -15.83
N ALA A 328 5.78 15.60 -17.04
CA ALA A 328 6.11 16.82 -17.77
C ALA A 328 5.78 18.09 -16.96
N GLN A 329 4.55 18.22 -16.44
CA GLN A 329 4.16 19.38 -15.63
C GLN A 329 4.83 19.42 -14.24
N MET A 330 5.09 18.26 -13.65
CA MET A 330 5.77 18.18 -12.35
C MET A 330 7.27 18.47 -12.46
N SER A 331 7.89 18.08 -13.57
CA SER A 331 9.34 18.20 -13.82
C SER A 331 9.81 19.65 -13.93
N GLU A 332 8.90 20.57 -14.22
CA GLU A 332 9.16 22.02 -14.18
C GLU A 332 9.37 22.54 -12.74
N GLN A 333 8.86 21.82 -11.72
CA GLN A 333 8.84 22.26 -10.33
C GLN A 333 9.68 21.36 -9.39
N VAL A 334 9.87 20.09 -9.74
CA VAL A 334 10.59 19.10 -8.93
C VAL A 334 11.34 18.10 -9.81
N ARG A 335 12.56 17.72 -9.42
CA ARG A 335 13.32 16.66 -10.09
C ARG A 335 12.78 15.31 -9.66
N ILE A 336 12.30 14.53 -10.61
CA ILE A 336 11.75 13.20 -10.32
C ILE A 336 12.78 12.13 -10.64
N SER A 337 13.07 11.29 -9.65
CA SER A 337 14.05 10.21 -9.77
C SER A 337 13.46 8.88 -9.29
N HIS A 338 13.98 7.78 -9.84
CA HIS A 338 13.77 6.45 -9.27
C HIS A 338 14.96 6.10 -8.39
N PHE A 339 14.72 5.34 -7.32
CA PHE A 339 15.75 4.93 -6.36
C PHE A 339 17.00 4.35 -7.06
N ASP A 340 16.80 3.43 -8.02
CA ASP A 340 17.90 2.77 -8.75
C ASP A 340 18.69 3.70 -9.68
N ARG A 341 18.12 4.87 -10.02
CA ARG A 341 18.72 5.87 -10.91
C ARG A 341 19.25 7.10 -10.17
N LEU A 342 19.25 7.10 -8.84
CA LEU A 342 19.76 8.22 -8.03
C LEU A 342 21.19 8.62 -8.44
N GLY A 343 22.07 7.66 -8.73
CA GLY A 343 23.45 7.95 -9.16
C GLY A 343 23.53 8.75 -10.47
N THR A 344 22.65 8.48 -11.44
CA THR A 344 22.60 9.19 -12.73
C THR A 344 21.78 10.47 -12.67
N ALA A 345 20.79 10.54 -11.79
CA ALA A 345 19.87 11.69 -11.69
C ALA A 345 20.47 12.89 -10.94
N LEU A 346 21.59 12.70 -10.24
CA LEU A 346 22.27 13.72 -9.46
C LEU A 346 23.43 14.40 -10.21
N VAL A 347 23.82 13.90 -11.38
CA VAL A 347 24.89 14.48 -12.21
C VAL A 347 24.32 15.67 -12.99
N TRP A 348 24.83 16.86 -12.70
CA TRP A 348 24.55 18.08 -13.45
C TRP A 348 25.74 18.36 -14.37
N GLU A 349 25.59 18.12 -15.67
CA GLU A 349 26.39 18.84 -16.66
C GLU A 349 25.73 20.21 -16.83
N ALA A 350 26.41 21.27 -16.41
CA ALA A 350 25.96 22.62 -16.73
C ALA A 350 25.94 22.79 -18.27
N PRO A 351 24.97 23.51 -18.84
CA PRO A 351 24.97 23.83 -20.26
C PRO A 351 26.21 24.62 -20.69
#